data_AF-A0A0P0XG15-F1
#
_entry.id   AF-A0A0P0XG15-F1
#
_cell.length_a   1.000
_cell.length_b   1.000
_cell.length_c   1.000
_cell.angle_alpha   90.00
_cell.angle_beta   90.00
_cell.angle_gamma   90.00
#
_symmetry.space_group_name_H-M   'P 1'
#
loop_
_entity.id
_entity.type
_entity.pdbx_description
1 polymer ?
#
loop_
_entity_poly.entity_id
_entity_poly.type
_entity_poly.pdbx_seq_one_letter_code
_entity_poly.pdbx_strand_id
1 'polypeptide(L)'
;MAAAATNVNVKPLNGAEGYLRWKESMLLRLHTVGVAHVLSDEPPPPAGVEEEDGDAAARRRMWARDDAVCRGHILAALSDRIFPDYVRHRTARDAWDAVARTYDNADAASAVAQRMLYDDLALDGAPLLERIARAEALNAATRVTLSLSDAELAELLCQTVLPANAAAAIRSGAATMRDVWRVARIMEAQRVRREDEALHGKCRKCGRSRHHGCNCMR
;
A
#
# COMPACT_ATOMS: atom_id res chain seq x y z
N MET A 1 -10.46 -25.84 16.43
CA MET A 1 -9.36 -24.95 16.85
C MET A 1 -9.73 -23.55 16.40
N ALA A 2 -10.06 -22.65 17.33
CA ALA A 2 -10.26 -21.25 16.98
C ALA A 2 -8.91 -20.67 16.56
N ALA A 3 -8.77 -20.28 15.28
CA ALA A 3 -7.61 -19.51 14.86
C ALA A 3 -7.57 -18.27 15.78
N ALA A 4 -6.48 -18.11 16.52
CA ALA A 4 -6.26 -16.90 17.30
C ALA A 4 -6.38 -15.74 16.32
N ALA A 5 -7.48 -14.98 16.42
CA ALA A 5 -7.74 -13.86 15.53
C ALA A 5 -6.55 -12.93 15.65
N THR A 6 -5.65 -12.96 14.67
CA THR A 6 -4.56 -12.01 14.56
C THR A 6 -5.23 -10.67 14.47
N ASN A 7 -5.11 -9.89 15.55
CA ASN A 7 -5.72 -8.58 15.61
C ASN A 7 -4.94 -7.69 14.64
N VAL A 8 -5.38 -7.65 13.38
CA VAL A 8 -4.83 -6.75 12.36
C VAL A 8 -5.11 -5.34 12.85
N ASN A 9 -4.05 -4.67 13.31
CA ASN A 9 -4.14 -3.27 13.72
C ASN A 9 -4.22 -2.41 12.45
N VAL A 10 -5.41 -1.88 12.18
CA VAL A 10 -5.62 -0.95 11.07
C VAL A 10 -5.25 0.45 11.56
N LYS A 11 -4.18 1.02 10.99
CA LYS A 11 -3.82 2.42 11.23
C LYS A 11 -4.98 3.32 10.78
N PRO A 12 -5.44 4.28 11.61
CA PRO A 12 -6.56 5.14 11.23
C PRO A 12 -6.32 5.90 9.92
N LEU A 13 -7.35 5.95 9.05
CA LEU A 13 -7.33 6.74 7.83
C LEU A 13 -7.35 8.23 8.17
N ASN A 14 -6.38 8.98 7.65
CA ASN A 14 -6.28 10.43 7.87
C ASN A 14 -6.03 11.24 6.58
N GLY A 15 -6.32 10.67 5.41
CA GLY A 15 -6.13 11.32 4.11
C GLY A 15 -5.72 10.34 3.01
N ALA A 16 -5.55 10.86 1.79
CA ALA A 16 -5.33 10.07 0.58
C ALA A 16 -4.04 9.23 0.62
N GLU A 17 -2.94 9.76 1.19
CA GLU A 17 -1.63 9.08 1.23
C GLU A 17 -1.68 7.72 1.94
N GLY A 18 -2.53 7.59 2.97
CA GLY A 18 -2.69 6.35 3.74
C GLY A 18 -3.79 5.43 3.21
N TYR A 19 -4.57 5.87 2.22
CA TYR A 19 -5.81 5.20 1.83
C TYR A 19 -5.59 3.80 1.27
N LEU A 20 -4.62 3.60 0.36
CA LEU A 20 -4.38 2.28 -0.22
C LEU A 20 -4.04 1.25 0.86
N ARG A 21 -3.12 1.60 1.77
CA ARG A 21 -2.76 0.73 2.89
C ARG A 21 -3.95 0.50 3.82
N TRP A 22 -4.72 1.54 4.11
CA TRP A 22 -5.92 1.44 4.96
C TRP A 22 -6.96 0.51 4.33
N LYS A 23 -7.24 0.65 3.04
CA LYS A 23 -8.21 -0.15 2.28
C LYS A 23 -7.87 -1.63 2.37
N GLU A 24 -6.63 -2.00 2.03
CA GLU A 24 -6.16 -3.39 2.10
C GLU A 24 -6.19 -3.95 3.53
N SER A 25 -5.74 -3.15 4.51
CA SER A 25 -5.74 -3.55 5.93
C SER A 25 -7.17 -3.74 6.47
N MET A 26 -8.09 -2.88 6.05
CA MET A 26 -9.50 -2.95 6.44
C MET A 26 -10.19 -4.16 5.79
N LEU A 27 -9.98 -4.41 4.50
CA LEU A 27 -10.52 -5.61 3.84
C LEU A 27 -10.03 -6.88 4.53
N LEU A 28 -8.72 -6.99 4.79
CA LEU A 28 -8.16 -8.13 5.54
C LEU A 28 -8.83 -8.27 6.91
N ARG A 29 -9.05 -7.16 7.62
CA ARG A 29 -9.73 -7.16 8.92
C ARG A 29 -11.17 -7.66 8.81
N LEU A 30 -11.95 -7.16 7.85
CA LEU A 30 -13.36 -7.52 7.67
C LEU A 30 -13.51 -8.99 7.24
N HIS A 31 -12.60 -9.51 6.41
CA HIS A 31 -12.55 -10.93 6.05
C HIS A 31 -12.21 -11.80 7.26
N THR A 32 -11.24 -11.38 8.08
CA THR A 32 -10.85 -12.11 9.30
C THR A 32 -12.01 -12.20 10.30
N VAL A 33 -12.86 -11.16 10.37
CA VAL A 33 -14.04 -11.12 11.24
C VAL A 33 -15.26 -11.81 10.60
N GLY A 34 -15.25 -12.07 9.29
CA GLY A 34 -16.33 -12.76 8.56
C GLY A 34 -17.46 -11.86 8.07
N VAL A 35 -17.29 -10.53 8.10
CA VAL A 35 -18.35 -9.55 7.77
C VAL A 35 -18.10 -8.80 6.46
N ALA A 36 -17.06 -9.16 5.71
CA ALA A 36 -16.72 -8.52 4.43
C ALA A 36 -17.82 -8.67 3.37
N HIS A 37 -18.60 -9.75 3.44
CA HIS A 37 -19.69 -10.04 2.49
C HIS A 37 -20.75 -8.91 2.44
N VAL A 38 -20.95 -8.17 3.54
CA VAL A 38 -21.88 -7.05 3.60
C VAL A 38 -21.55 -5.95 2.58
N LEU A 39 -20.27 -5.81 2.22
CA LEU A 39 -19.84 -4.79 1.26
C LEU A 39 -20.26 -5.15 -0.17
N SER A 40 -20.31 -6.44 -0.52
CA SER A 40 -20.56 -6.92 -1.90
C SER A 40 -21.95 -7.50 -2.14
N ASP A 41 -22.56 -8.11 -1.13
CA ASP A 41 -23.77 -8.92 -1.30
C ASP A 41 -25.04 -8.10 -1.11
N GLU A 42 -26.15 -8.47 -1.73
CA GLU A 42 -27.39 -7.71 -1.53
C GLU A 42 -28.04 -8.06 -0.18
N PRO A 43 -28.48 -7.07 0.62
CA PRO A 43 -29.25 -7.34 1.83
C PRO A 43 -30.46 -8.23 1.57
N PRO A 44 -30.85 -9.08 2.55
CA PRO A 44 -32.10 -9.82 2.47
C PRO A 44 -33.29 -8.86 2.36
N PRO A 45 -34.36 -9.25 1.64
CA PRO A 45 -35.52 -8.39 1.43
C PRO A 45 -36.16 -8.00 2.77
N PRO A 46 -36.77 -6.80 2.84
CA PRO A 46 -37.50 -6.36 4.02
C PRO A 46 -38.62 -7.34 4.37
N ALA A 47 -39.04 -7.36 5.63
CA ALA A 47 -40.17 -8.17 6.05
C ALA A 47 -41.40 -7.83 5.20
N GLY A 48 -42.01 -8.87 4.62
CA GLY A 48 -43.28 -8.74 3.92
C GLY A 48 -44.45 -8.49 4.88
N VAL A 49 -45.64 -8.26 4.32
CA VAL A 49 -46.88 -8.17 5.10
C VAL A 49 -47.44 -9.53 5.54
N GLU A 50 -47.02 -10.62 4.87
CA GLU A 50 -47.51 -11.98 5.14
C GLU A 50 -46.63 -12.70 6.17
N GLU A 51 -47.18 -13.75 6.80
CA GLU A 51 -46.48 -14.59 7.77
C GLU A 51 -45.15 -15.08 7.19
N GLU A 52 -44.07 -14.64 7.83
CA GLU A 52 -42.75 -14.80 7.30
C GLU A 52 -42.11 -16.10 7.77
N ASP A 53 -41.48 -16.83 6.85
CA ASP A 53 -40.69 -18.02 7.17
C ASP A 53 -39.58 -17.68 8.19
N GLY A 54 -39.42 -18.53 9.20
CA GLY A 54 -38.46 -18.34 10.30
C GLY A 54 -37.02 -18.17 9.80
N ASP A 55 -36.68 -18.82 8.68
CA ASP A 55 -35.36 -18.73 8.06
C ASP A 55 -35.10 -17.33 7.47
N ALA A 56 -36.11 -16.69 6.88
CA ALA A 56 -35.97 -15.33 6.34
C ALA A 56 -35.72 -14.31 7.47
N ALA A 57 -36.45 -14.46 8.59
CA ALA A 57 -36.23 -13.64 9.78
C ALA A 57 -34.83 -13.83 10.39
N ALA A 58 -34.34 -15.07 10.44
CA ALA A 58 -32.98 -15.36 10.91
C ALA A 58 -31.92 -14.71 10.02
N ARG A 59 -32.06 -14.81 8.68
CA ARG A 59 -31.13 -14.18 7.72
C ARG A 59 -31.07 -12.66 7.86
N ARG A 60 -32.22 -11.99 8.03
CA ARG A 60 -32.25 -10.53 8.26
C ARG A 60 -31.55 -10.13 9.55
N ARG A 61 -31.77 -10.88 10.65
CA ARG A 61 -31.10 -10.61 11.94
C ARG A 61 -29.59 -10.78 11.83
N MET A 62 -29.15 -11.83 11.14
CA MET A 62 -27.74 -12.07 10.86
C MET A 62 -27.14 -10.93 10.03
N TRP A 63 -27.79 -10.54 8.93
CA TRP A 63 -27.34 -9.43 8.09
C TRP A 63 -27.22 -8.12 8.88
N ALA A 64 -28.25 -7.76 9.66
CA ALA A 64 -28.24 -6.54 10.46
C ALA A 64 -27.10 -6.53 11.50
N ARG A 65 -26.78 -7.69 12.08
CA ARG A 65 -25.62 -7.85 12.97
C ARG A 65 -24.32 -7.64 12.21
N ASP A 66 -24.15 -8.32 11.08
CA ASP A 66 -22.91 -8.29 10.31
C ASP A 66 -22.68 -6.89 9.72
N ASP A 67 -23.72 -6.20 9.27
CA ASP A 67 -23.67 -4.80 8.84
C ASP A 67 -23.24 -3.87 9.97
N ALA A 68 -23.84 -4.00 11.16
CA ALA A 68 -23.44 -3.19 12.31
C ALA A 68 -21.98 -3.43 12.71
N VAL A 69 -21.50 -4.68 12.70
CA VAL A 69 -20.11 -5.03 13.00
C VAL A 69 -19.15 -4.50 11.93
N CYS A 70 -19.49 -4.68 10.65
CA CYS A 70 -18.71 -4.18 9.52
C CYS A 70 -18.58 -2.66 9.56
N ARG A 71 -19.71 -1.96 9.76
CA ARG A 71 -19.75 -0.49 9.90
C ARG A 71 -18.92 -0.03 11.09
N GLY A 72 -19.03 -0.72 12.22
CA GLY A 72 -18.24 -0.43 13.43
C GLY A 72 -16.74 -0.51 13.17
N HIS A 73 -16.28 -1.54 12.45
CA HIS A 73 -14.88 -1.66 12.07
C HIS A 73 -14.40 -0.55 11.15
N ILE A 74 -15.17 -0.21 10.12
CA ILE A 74 -14.84 0.87 9.18
C ILE A 74 -14.71 2.18 9.95
N LEU A 75 -15.72 2.56 10.73
CA LEU A 75 -15.76 3.83 11.46
C LEU A 75 -14.67 3.92 12.53
N ALA A 76 -14.38 2.83 13.26
CA ALA A 76 -13.33 2.81 14.28
C ALA A 76 -11.91 2.94 13.71
N ALA A 77 -11.73 2.69 12.42
CA ALA A 77 -10.46 2.88 11.73
C ALA A 77 -10.38 4.20 10.95
N LEU A 78 -11.29 5.14 11.20
CA LEU A 78 -11.17 6.51 10.73
C LEU A 78 -10.49 7.36 11.81
N SER A 79 -9.70 8.35 11.40
CA SER A 79 -9.20 9.36 12.34
C SER A 79 -10.32 10.26 12.83
N ASP A 80 -10.15 10.84 14.02
CA ASP A 80 -11.11 11.79 14.60
C ASP A 80 -11.40 12.98 13.68
N ARG A 81 -10.44 13.35 12.82
CA ARG A 81 -10.58 14.42 11.85
C ARG A 81 -11.67 14.13 10.81
N ILE A 82 -11.74 12.90 10.30
CA ILE A 82 -12.62 12.54 9.18
C ILE A 82 -13.83 11.72 9.61
N PHE A 83 -13.81 11.13 10.81
CA PHE A 83 -14.92 10.35 11.36
C PHE A 83 -16.29 11.07 11.26
N PRO A 84 -16.41 12.38 11.60
CA PRO A 84 -17.69 13.09 11.52
C PRO A 84 -18.31 13.12 10.12
N ASP A 85 -17.49 13.04 9.06
CA ASP A 85 -17.97 13.11 7.67
C ASP A 85 -18.70 11.83 7.24
N TYR A 86 -18.33 10.70 7.85
CA TYR A 86 -18.80 9.37 7.45
C TYR A 86 -19.76 8.70 8.45
N VAL A 87 -19.77 9.12 9.72
CA VAL A 87 -20.60 8.49 10.77
C VAL A 87 -22.12 8.49 10.46
N ARG A 88 -22.58 9.43 9.63
CA ARG A 88 -23.99 9.54 9.22
C ARG A 88 -24.48 8.40 8.32
N HIS A 89 -23.58 7.63 7.71
CA HIS A 89 -23.93 6.52 6.84
C HIS A 89 -24.53 5.37 7.65
N ARG A 90 -25.73 4.91 7.27
CA ARG A 90 -26.50 3.94 8.05
C ARG A 90 -25.99 2.51 7.90
N THR A 91 -25.52 2.16 6.70
CA THR A 91 -25.00 0.84 6.38
C THR A 91 -23.48 0.86 6.26
N ALA A 92 -22.85 -0.31 6.40
CA ALA A 92 -21.42 -0.48 6.19
C ALA A 92 -21.04 -0.19 4.74
N ARG A 93 -21.85 -0.66 3.78
CA ARG A 93 -21.67 -0.40 2.35
C ARG A 93 -21.66 1.10 2.05
N ASP A 94 -22.64 1.86 2.55
CA ASP A 94 -22.70 3.30 2.32
C ASP A 94 -21.47 4.04 2.84
N ALA A 95 -20.98 3.66 4.03
CA ALA A 95 -19.78 4.23 4.62
C ALA A 95 -18.53 3.88 3.80
N TRP A 96 -18.39 2.60 3.42
CA TRP A 96 -17.29 2.12 2.59
C TRP A 96 -17.25 2.82 1.24
N ASP A 97 -18.38 2.89 0.54
CA ASP A 97 -18.48 3.52 -0.77
C ASP A 97 -18.26 5.03 -0.68
N ALA A 98 -18.65 5.69 0.41
CA ALA A 98 -18.35 7.10 0.62
C ALA A 98 -16.85 7.35 0.78
N VAL A 99 -16.15 6.52 1.56
CA VAL A 99 -14.70 6.57 1.69
C VAL A 99 -14.05 6.29 0.33
N ALA A 100 -14.46 5.24 -0.36
CA ALA A 100 -13.98 4.90 -1.71
C ALA A 100 -14.20 6.06 -2.69
N ARG A 101 -15.39 6.64 -2.80
CA ARG A 101 -15.64 7.81 -3.67
C ARG A 101 -14.70 8.99 -3.39
N THR A 102 -14.28 9.17 -2.14
CA THR A 102 -13.37 10.25 -1.75
C THR A 102 -11.92 9.96 -2.14
N TYR A 103 -11.46 8.71 -1.98
CA TYR A 103 -10.04 8.38 -2.04
C TYR A 103 -9.62 7.38 -3.15
N ASP A 104 -10.56 6.61 -3.72
CA ASP A 104 -10.36 5.83 -4.97
C ASP A 104 -10.36 6.73 -6.22
N ASN A 105 -10.34 8.06 -6.06
CA ASN A 105 -10.26 8.99 -7.19
C ASN A 105 -8.94 8.79 -7.93
N ALA A 106 -9.05 8.06 -9.03
CA ALA A 106 -8.04 7.79 -10.03
C ALA A 106 -7.23 9.03 -10.42
N ASP A 107 -7.91 10.15 -10.63
CA ASP A 107 -7.33 11.36 -11.19
C ASP A 107 -6.53 12.11 -10.12
N ALA A 108 -7.06 12.18 -8.90
CA ALA A 108 -6.32 12.74 -7.77
C ALA A 108 -5.09 11.89 -7.44
N ALA A 109 -5.23 10.56 -7.42
CA ALA A 109 -4.12 9.64 -7.23
C ALA A 109 -3.09 9.74 -8.37
N SER A 110 -3.55 9.88 -9.62
CA SER A 110 -2.70 10.06 -10.80
C SER A 110 -1.91 11.36 -10.74
N ALA A 111 -2.56 12.48 -10.42
CA ALA A 111 -1.90 13.78 -10.29
C ALA A 111 -0.85 13.78 -9.16
N VAL A 112 -1.16 13.17 -8.01
CA VAL A 112 -0.21 13.01 -6.91
C VAL A 112 0.95 12.09 -7.32
N ALA A 113 0.65 10.97 -7.98
CA ALA A 113 1.67 10.02 -8.42
C ALA A 113 2.61 10.64 -9.47
N GLN A 114 2.07 11.41 -10.41
CA GLN A 114 2.86 12.16 -11.39
C GLN A 114 3.78 13.15 -10.70
N ARG A 115 3.23 13.97 -9.79
CA ARG A 115 4.03 14.92 -9.02
C ARG A 115 5.17 14.21 -8.29
N MET A 116 4.90 13.09 -7.61
CA MET A 116 5.94 12.30 -6.93
C MET A 116 6.96 11.68 -7.89
N LEU A 117 6.55 11.30 -9.10
CA LEU A 117 7.45 10.74 -10.11
C LEU A 117 8.42 11.80 -10.65
N TYR A 118 8.02 13.05 -10.77
CA TYR A 118 8.91 14.12 -11.27
C TYR A 118 9.64 14.86 -10.14
N ASP A 119 8.95 15.17 -9.04
CA ASP A 119 9.49 15.99 -7.95
C ASP A 119 10.30 15.16 -6.94
N ASP A 120 9.89 13.91 -6.67
CA ASP A 120 10.34 13.16 -5.48
C ASP A 120 11.16 11.90 -5.79
N LEU A 121 11.71 11.71 -7.01
CA LEU A 121 12.61 10.57 -7.31
C LEU A 121 13.93 10.59 -6.50
N ALA A 122 14.25 11.74 -5.93
CA ALA A 122 15.33 11.93 -4.96
C ALA A 122 14.94 11.40 -3.58
N LEU A 123 14.89 10.07 -3.42
CA LEU A 123 14.93 9.47 -2.08
C LEU A 123 16.38 9.48 -1.59
N ASP A 124 16.78 10.57 -0.96
CA ASP A 124 18.09 10.63 -0.31
C ASP A 124 18.23 9.46 0.69
N GLY A 125 19.14 8.55 0.39
CA GLY A 125 19.50 7.41 1.25
C GLY A 125 18.77 6.08 1.01
N ALA A 126 17.73 6.02 0.18
CA ALA A 126 17.10 4.72 -0.13
C ALA A 126 17.97 3.89 -1.10
N PRO A 127 17.99 2.54 -0.97
CA PRO A 127 18.64 1.64 -1.92
C PRO A 127 18.17 1.88 -3.36
N LEU A 128 19.07 1.68 -4.33
CA LEU A 128 18.79 1.99 -5.74
C LEU A 128 17.58 1.20 -6.27
N LEU A 129 17.45 -0.06 -5.85
CA LEU A 129 16.36 -0.95 -6.25
C LEU A 129 14.99 -0.48 -5.72
N GLU A 130 14.94 0.09 -4.51
CA GLU A 130 13.70 0.63 -3.95
C GLU A 130 13.26 1.89 -4.69
N ARG A 131 14.22 2.72 -5.11
CA ARG A 131 13.94 3.92 -5.92
C ARG A 131 13.31 3.55 -7.26
N ILE A 132 13.83 2.52 -7.92
CA ILE A 132 13.29 2.01 -9.20
C ILE A 132 11.90 1.40 -9.00
N ALA A 133 11.73 0.53 -7.99
CA ALA A 133 10.42 -0.07 -7.68
C ALA A 133 9.35 1.00 -7.40
N ARG A 134 9.71 2.06 -6.68
CA ARG A 134 8.79 3.16 -6.42
C ARG A 134 8.45 3.92 -7.69
N ALA A 135 9.41 4.17 -8.58
CA ALA A 135 9.13 4.82 -9.86
C ALA A 135 8.15 4.00 -10.71
N GLU A 136 8.33 2.67 -10.77
CA GLU A 136 7.36 1.77 -11.43
C GLU A 136 5.98 1.85 -10.78
N ALA A 137 5.90 1.83 -9.45
CA ALA A 137 4.64 1.93 -8.74
C ALA A 137 3.92 3.26 -8.99
N LEU A 138 4.66 4.38 -9.02
CA LEU A 138 4.12 5.70 -9.34
C LEU A 138 3.65 5.78 -10.80
N ASN A 139 4.44 5.23 -11.73
CA ASN A 139 4.07 5.18 -13.14
C ASN A 139 2.83 4.30 -13.41
N ALA A 140 2.67 3.20 -12.67
CA ALA A 140 1.46 2.39 -12.72
C ALA A 140 0.24 3.13 -12.14
N ALA A 141 0.45 3.95 -11.11
CA ALA A 141 -0.61 4.72 -10.46
C ALA A 141 -1.14 5.89 -11.32
N THR A 142 -0.35 6.41 -12.27
CA THR A 142 -0.77 7.51 -13.17
C THR A 142 -1.91 7.17 -14.14
N ARG A 143 -2.28 5.88 -14.33
CA ARG A 143 -3.33 5.42 -15.28
C ARG A 143 -3.19 6.02 -16.71
N VAL A 144 -4.21 5.85 -17.54
CA VAL A 144 -4.17 6.00 -19.02
C VAL A 144 -3.75 7.39 -19.50
N THR A 145 -4.02 8.46 -18.76
CA THR A 145 -3.77 9.81 -19.27
C THR A 145 -2.29 10.18 -19.30
N LEU A 146 -1.45 9.58 -18.45
CA LEU A 146 -0.09 10.08 -18.19
C LEU A 146 0.95 8.99 -17.83
N SER A 147 0.62 7.71 -17.89
CA SER A 147 1.60 6.65 -17.69
C SER A 147 2.65 6.66 -18.80
N LEU A 148 3.92 6.68 -18.42
CA LEU A 148 5.04 6.46 -19.32
C LEU A 148 5.04 5.01 -19.80
N SER A 149 5.37 4.79 -21.06
CA SER A 149 5.74 3.46 -21.54
C SER A 149 6.99 2.94 -20.80
N ASP A 150 7.22 1.63 -20.82
CA ASP A 150 8.42 1.03 -20.22
C ASP A 150 9.72 1.64 -20.76
N ALA A 151 9.74 2.04 -22.03
CA ALA A 151 10.91 2.69 -22.63
C ALA A 151 11.10 4.12 -22.12
N GLU A 152 10.02 4.91 -22.01
CA GLU A 152 10.06 6.27 -21.46
C GLU A 152 10.43 6.26 -19.98
N LEU A 153 9.88 5.32 -19.20
CA LEU A 153 10.24 5.16 -17.79
C LEU A 153 11.70 4.73 -17.64
N ALA A 154 12.20 3.83 -18.47
CA ALA A 154 13.60 3.41 -18.45
C ALA A 154 14.55 4.59 -18.75
N GLU A 155 14.20 5.43 -19.72
CA GLU A 155 14.97 6.63 -20.05
C GLU A 155 14.93 7.65 -18.91
N LEU A 156 13.75 7.90 -18.31
CA LEU A 156 13.61 8.76 -17.14
C LEU A 156 14.51 8.30 -15.99
N LEU A 157 14.51 7.00 -15.68
CA LEU A 157 15.35 6.41 -14.64
C LEU A 157 16.84 6.52 -14.94
N CYS A 158 17.24 6.39 -16.20
CA CYS A 158 18.62 6.61 -16.64
C CYS A 158 19.07 8.06 -16.44
N GLN A 159 18.15 9.03 -16.49
CA GLN A 159 18.46 10.44 -16.35
C GLN A 159 18.43 10.91 -14.89
N THR A 160 17.57 10.33 -14.06
CA THR A 160 17.24 10.86 -12.72
C THR A 160 17.61 9.95 -11.56
N VAL A 161 17.69 8.63 -11.77
CA VAL A 161 17.88 7.65 -10.69
C VAL A 161 19.24 6.97 -10.75
N LEU A 162 19.64 6.51 -11.94
CA LEU A 162 20.95 5.89 -12.16
C LEU A 162 22.06 6.95 -12.22
N PRO A 163 23.25 6.68 -11.67
CA PRO A 163 24.39 7.55 -11.86
C PRO A 163 24.85 7.54 -13.32
N ALA A 164 25.49 8.62 -13.73
CA ALA A 164 25.82 8.90 -15.13
C ALA A 164 26.57 7.75 -15.83
N ASN A 165 27.48 7.07 -15.14
CA ASN A 165 28.23 5.94 -15.69
C ASN A 165 27.36 4.72 -15.98
N ALA A 166 26.42 4.40 -15.09
CA ALA A 166 25.46 3.32 -15.27
C ALA A 166 24.49 3.62 -16.41
N ALA A 167 24.00 4.86 -16.47
CA ALA A 167 23.11 5.32 -17.51
C ALA A 167 23.77 5.29 -18.91
N ALA A 168 25.04 5.67 -19.01
CA ALA A 168 25.81 5.60 -20.25
C ALA A 168 25.97 4.16 -20.77
N ALA A 169 26.10 3.17 -19.89
CA ALA A 169 26.19 1.77 -20.29
C ALA A 169 24.89 1.26 -20.95
N ILE A 170 23.74 1.75 -20.50
CA ILE A 170 22.43 1.35 -21.03
C ILE A 170 22.14 2.06 -22.36
N ARG A 171 22.39 3.38 -22.44
CA ARG A 171 22.12 4.20 -23.64
C ARG A 171 22.95 3.87 -24.87
N SER A 172 23.88 2.92 -24.78
CA SER A 172 24.49 2.33 -25.98
C SER A 172 23.46 1.60 -26.88
N GLY A 173 22.24 1.38 -26.39
CA GLY A 173 21.04 1.00 -27.16
C GLY A 173 19.75 1.65 -26.60
N ALA A 174 18.58 1.21 -27.09
CA ALA A 174 17.29 1.64 -26.54
C ALA A 174 17.13 1.10 -25.11
N ALA A 175 17.02 2.00 -24.14
CA ALA A 175 16.91 1.64 -22.73
C ALA A 175 15.62 0.85 -22.49
N THR A 176 15.74 -0.34 -21.88
CA THR A 176 14.60 -1.12 -21.39
C THR A 176 14.61 -1.18 -19.88
N MET A 177 13.44 -1.34 -19.26
CA MET A 177 13.35 -1.57 -17.81
C MET A 177 14.17 -2.79 -17.36
N ARG A 178 14.29 -3.81 -18.22
CA ARG A 178 15.14 -4.99 -17.95
C ARG A 178 16.61 -4.61 -17.80
N ASP A 179 17.11 -3.68 -18.60
CA ASP A 179 18.50 -3.25 -18.55
C ASP A 179 18.76 -2.33 -17.35
N VAL A 180 17.81 -1.43 -17.04
CA VAL A 180 17.83 -0.60 -15.82
C VAL A 180 17.92 -1.48 -14.58
N TRP A 181 17.02 -2.46 -14.45
CA TRP A 181 17.04 -3.41 -13.32
C TRP A 181 18.32 -4.25 -13.26
N ARG A 182 18.87 -4.67 -14.42
CA ARG A 182 20.11 -5.44 -14.46
C ARG A 182 21.29 -4.64 -13.92
N VAL A 183 21.48 -3.43 -14.42
CA VAL A 183 22.58 -2.54 -14.00
C VAL A 183 22.41 -2.14 -12.53
N ALA A 184 21.19 -1.79 -12.11
CA ALA A 184 20.91 -1.43 -10.73
C ALA A 184 21.22 -2.57 -9.74
N ARG A 185 20.92 -3.83 -10.09
CA ARG A 185 21.27 -4.99 -9.25
C ARG A 185 22.78 -5.16 -9.10
N ILE A 186 23.54 -5.00 -10.19
CA ILE A 186 25.01 -5.06 -10.15
C ILE A 186 25.56 -3.98 -9.23
N MET A 187 25.05 -2.76 -9.35
CA MET A 187 25.45 -1.63 -8.54
C MET A 187 25.13 -1.82 -7.05
N GLU A 188 23.92 -2.28 -6.75
CA GLU A 188 23.48 -2.53 -5.38
C GLU A 188 24.33 -3.62 -4.73
N ALA A 189 24.64 -4.70 -5.47
CA ALA A 189 25.57 -5.72 -5.02
C ALA A 189 26.97 -5.15 -4.73
N GLN A 190 27.48 -4.24 -5.56
CA GLN A 190 28.76 -3.55 -5.31
C GLN A 190 28.70 -2.60 -4.10
N ARG A 191 27.56 -1.95 -3.85
CA ARG A 191 27.36 -1.12 -2.65
C ARG A 191 27.42 -1.97 -1.39
N VAL A 192 26.63 -3.06 -1.34
CA VAL A 192 26.60 -4.00 -0.21
C VAL A 192 27.99 -4.59 0.06
N ARG A 193 28.71 -4.99 -1.00
CA ARG A 193 30.10 -5.48 -0.85
C ARG A 193 31.03 -4.46 -0.21
N ARG A 194 30.98 -3.20 -0.63
CA ARG A 194 31.81 -2.13 -0.06
C ARG A 194 31.48 -1.87 1.41
N GLU A 195 30.21 -1.96 1.79
CA GLU A 195 29.80 -1.84 3.20
C GLU A 195 30.28 -3.01 4.05
N ASP A 196 30.17 -4.24 3.53
CA ASP A 196 30.70 -5.44 4.21
C ASP A 196 32.23 -5.37 4.36
N GLU A 197 32.94 -4.91 3.33
CA GLU A 197 34.39 -4.67 3.38
C GLU A 197 34.75 -3.58 4.39
N ALA A 198 33.98 -2.49 4.45
CA ALA A 198 34.18 -1.41 5.43
C ALA A 198 33.90 -1.85 6.88
N LEU A 199 33.01 -2.82 7.07
CA LEU A 199 32.67 -3.44 8.35
C LEU A 199 33.54 -4.67 8.67
N HIS A 200 34.45 -5.07 7.79
CA HIS A 200 35.34 -6.20 8.02
C HIS A 200 36.17 -6.00 9.30
N GLY A 201 36.13 -6.98 10.21
CA GLY A 201 36.77 -6.90 11.52
C GLY A 201 36.11 -5.93 12.54
N LYS A 202 34.97 -5.33 12.20
CA LYS A 202 34.20 -4.42 13.07
C LYS A 202 32.89 -5.05 13.51
N CYS A 203 32.41 -4.66 14.69
CA CYS A 203 31.09 -5.00 15.19
C CYS A 203 30.01 -4.35 14.31
N ARG A 204 29.12 -5.15 13.71
CA ARG A 204 28.01 -4.64 12.87
C ARG A 204 27.01 -3.75 13.60
N LYS A 205 26.92 -3.82 14.94
CA LYS A 205 26.01 -2.97 15.74
C LYS A 205 26.58 -1.58 16.06
N CYS A 206 27.86 -1.49 16.44
CA CYS A 206 28.46 -0.22 16.90
C CYS A 206 29.63 0.29 16.05
N GLY A 207 30.06 -0.44 15.02
CA GLY A 207 31.15 -0.07 14.12
C GLY A 207 32.56 -0.16 14.70
N ARG A 208 32.73 -0.53 15.98
CA ARG A 208 34.04 -0.65 16.63
C ARG A 208 34.66 -2.03 16.39
N SER A 209 35.99 -2.08 16.28
CA SER A 209 36.73 -3.34 16.26
C SER A 209 36.78 -4.00 17.66
N ARG A 210 37.25 -5.25 17.72
CA ARG A 210 37.51 -6.08 18.93
C ARG A 210 36.34 -6.89 19.52
N HIS A 211 35.15 -6.85 18.94
CA HIS A 211 34.05 -7.71 19.37
C HIS A 211 33.06 -8.02 18.24
N HIS A 212 32.33 -9.12 18.38
CA HIS A 212 31.20 -9.46 17.50
C HIS A 212 29.91 -8.78 17.96
N GLY A 213 28.93 -8.67 17.06
CA GLY A 213 27.63 -8.03 17.35
C GLY A 213 26.87 -8.64 18.53
N CYS A 214 27.08 -9.92 18.84
CA CYS A 214 26.53 -10.59 20.01
C CYS A 214 27.11 -10.09 21.34
N ASN A 215 28.34 -9.57 21.35
CA ASN A 215 29.03 -9.05 22.54
C ASN A 215 28.97 -7.51 22.61
N CYS A 216 28.09 -6.88 21.82
CA CYS A 216 27.95 -5.43 21.80
C CYS A 216 27.13 -4.98 23.02
N MET A 217 27.77 -4.29 23.97
CA MET A 217 27.14 -3.74 25.19
C MET A 217 26.52 -2.34 24.99
N ARG A 218 26.05 -2.05 23.77
CA ARG A 218 25.19 -0.89 23.48
C ARG A 218 23.82 -1.41 23.12
#